data_AF-A0A1G6XSN7-F1
#
_entry.id   AF-A0A1G6XSN7-F1
#
_cell.length_a   1.000
_cell.length_b   1.000
_cell.length_c   1.000
_cell.angle_alpha   90.00
_cell.angle_beta   90.00
_cell.angle_gamma   90.00
#
_symmetry.space_group_name_H-M   'P 1'
#
loop_
_entity.id
_entity.type
_entity.pdbx_description
1 polymer ?
#
loop_
_entity_poly.entity_id
_entity_poly.type
_entity_poly.pdbx_seq_one_letter_code
_entity_poly.pdbx_strand_id
1 'polypeptide(L)'
;MKSLAKQLFKTFLFSLILSIAANSVYYAVTQKGLDYNTALPKIFEGIAFLNIIIFVMTLPVLFLANPLYWNNLVIRVPLYFAGSIAFMVTSFNMPLQPVEKVVYLLTGAIFIIVHSVFYYLLVKKRS
;
A
#
# COMPACT_ATOMS: atom_id res chain seq x y z
N MET A 1 -0.18 13.69 -16.40
CA MET A 1 0.06 12.23 -16.28
C MET A 1 1.43 11.87 -15.68
N LYS A 2 2.56 12.26 -16.28
CA LYS A 2 3.92 11.87 -15.82
C LYS A 2 4.20 12.11 -14.33
N SER A 3 3.74 13.24 -13.78
CA SER A 3 3.92 13.56 -12.35
C SER A 3 3.13 12.64 -11.41
N LEU A 4 1.92 12.23 -11.79
CA LEU A 4 1.09 11.32 -10.98
C LEU A 4 1.65 9.91 -11.00
N ALA A 5 2.02 9.40 -12.18
CA ALA A 5 2.64 8.09 -12.31
C ALA A 5 3.95 7.99 -11.51
N LYS A 6 4.81 9.03 -11.60
CA LYS A 6 6.05 9.09 -10.81
C LYS A 6 5.78 9.09 -9.30
N GLN A 7 4.72 9.75 -8.85
CA GLN A 7 4.36 9.79 -7.44
C GLN A 7 3.76 8.48 -6.94
N LEU A 8 2.89 7.86 -7.74
CA LEU A 8 2.33 6.55 -7.42
C LEU A 8 3.44 5.49 -7.34
N PHE A 9 4.40 5.53 -8.27
CA PHE A 9 5.55 4.64 -8.23
C PHE A 9 6.46 4.89 -7.01
N LYS A 10 6.65 6.16 -6.60
CA LYS A 10 7.34 6.46 -5.33
C LYS A 10 6.57 5.91 -4.14
N THR A 11 5.26 6.07 -4.12
CA THR A 11 4.40 5.52 -3.05
C THR A 11 4.60 4.01 -2.94
N PHE A 12 4.57 3.31 -4.08
CA PHE A 12 4.85 1.87 -4.14
C PHE A 12 6.24 1.52 -3.59
N LEU A 13 7.30 2.19 -4.03
CA LEU A 13 8.66 1.89 -3.54
C LEU A 13 8.81 2.14 -2.03
N PHE A 14 8.31 3.27 -1.53
CA PHE A 14 8.38 3.59 -0.11
C PHE A 14 7.53 2.65 0.74
N SER A 15 6.32 2.33 0.30
CA SER A 15 5.45 1.37 1.01
C SER A 15 6.03 -0.03 1.00
N LEU A 16 6.67 -0.47 -0.09
CA LEU A 16 7.35 -1.76 -0.16
C LEU A 16 8.48 -1.85 0.87
N ILE A 17 9.39 -0.88 0.88
CA ILE A 17 10.54 -0.86 1.81
C ILE A 17 10.06 -0.85 3.27
N LEU A 18 9.08 0.01 3.60
CA LEU A 18 8.53 0.10 4.95
C LEU A 18 7.77 -1.17 5.34
N SER A 19 7.03 -1.78 4.41
CA SER A 19 6.30 -3.03 4.65
C SER A 19 7.26 -4.17 4.95
N ILE A 20 8.35 -4.28 4.20
CA ILE A 20 9.40 -5.28 4.42
C ILE A 20 10.00 -5.11 5.82
N ALA A 21 10.40 -3.88 6.17
CA ALA A 21 10.98 -3.59 7.48
C ALA A 21 10.01 -3.92 8.63
N ALA A 22 8.77 -3.43 8.55
CA ALA A 22 7.77 -3.63 9.60
C ALA A 22 7.40 -5.10 9.80
N ASN A 23 7.19 -5.85 8.72
CA ASN A 23 6.86 -7.27 8.81
C ASN A 23 8.06 -8.12 9.25
N SER A 24 9.30 -7.73 8.91
CA SER A 24 10.50 -8.41 9.40
C SER A 24 10.63 -8.26 10.92
N VAL A 25 10.37 -7.05 11.44
CA VAL A 25 10.32 -6.78 12.89
C VAL A 25 9.20 -7.58 13.54
N TYR A 26 8.00 -7.58 12.96
CA TYR A 26 6.87 -8.37 13.47
C TYR A 26 7.22 -9.86 13.55
N TYR A 27 7.82 -10.42 12.50
CA TYR A 27 8.23 -11.82 12.45
C TYR A 27 9.29 -12.13 13.53
N ALA A 28 10.33 -11.30 13.66
CA ALA A 28 11.38 -11.50 14.64
C ALA A 28 10.87 -11.49 16.10
N VAL A 29 9.85 -10.70 16.39
CA VAL A 29 9.26 -10.60 17.74
C VAL A 29 8.33 -11.77 18.04
N THR A 30 7.55 -12.24 17.05
CA THR A 30 6.47 -13.21 17.26
C THR A 30 6.88 -14.66 17.02
N GLN A 31 7.85 -14.92 16.15
CA GLN A 31 8.27 -16.26 15.72
C GLN A 31 9.67 -16.61 16.24
N LYS A 32 9.88 -16.43 17.56
CA LYS A 32 11.17 -16.73 18.21
C LYS A 32 11.50 -18.22 18.06
N GLY A 33 12.58 -18.53 17.32
CA GLY A 33 13.11 -19.90 17.19
C GLY A 33 12.89 -20.58 15.83
N LEU A 34 12.19 -19.94 14.88
CA LEU A 34 12.14 -20.42 13.50
C LEU A 34 13.38 -19.98 12.71
N ASP A 35 13.78 -20.79 11.71
CA ASP A 35 14.96 -20.55 10.89
C ASP A 35 14.78 -19.30 9.99
N TYR A 36 15.23 -18.17 10.52
CA TYR A 36 15.04 -16.84 9.94
C TYR A 36 15.59 -16.75 8.50
N ASN A 37 16.63 -17.52 8.18
CA ASN A 37 17.26 -17.55 6.86
C ASN A 37 16.34 -18.11 5.78
N THR A 38 15.42 -19.01 6.13
CA THR A 38 14.45 -19.58 5.18
C THR A 38 13.13 -18.82 5.13
N ALA A 39 12.76 -18.16 6.23
CA ALA A 39 11.51 -17.41 6.34
C ALA A 39 11.60 -16.02 5.67
N LEU A 40 12.74 -15.33 5.80
CA LEU A 40 12.96 -14.00 5.25
C LEU A 40 12.65 -13.89 3.75
N PRO A 41 13.21 -14.75 2.86
CA PRO A 41 12.95 -14.65 1.44
C PRO A 41 11.46 -14.78 1.08
N LYS A 42 10.74 -15.69 1.76
CA LYS A 42 9.30 -15.88 1.57
C LYS A 42 8.49 -14.67 2.04
N ILE A 43 8.89 -14.06 3.15
CA ILE A 43 8.28 -12.82 3.65
C ILE A 43 8.49 -11.68 2.64
N PHE A 44 9.70 -11.54 2.11
CA PHE A 44 10.02 -10.55 1.09
C PHE A 44 9.17 -10.73 -0.18
N GLU A 45 9.08 -11.95 -0.69
CA GLU A 45 8.28 -12.27 -1.88
C GLU A 45 6.80 -11.98 -1.65
N GLY A 46 6.24 -12.43 -0.52
CA GLY A 46 4.84 -12.18 -0.16
C GLY A 46 4.54 -10.68 -0.05
N ILE A 47 5.38 -9.91 0.64
CA ILE A 47 5.19 -8.47 0.81
C ILE A 47 5.32 -7.73 -0.52
N ALA A 48 6.27 -8.13 -1.37
CA ALA A 48 6.43 -7.56 -2.71
C ALA A 48 5.16 -7.77 -3.53
N PHE A 49 4.63 -8.99 -3.53
CA PHE A 49 3.41 -9.32 -4.25
C PHE A 49 2.20 -8.54 -3.73
N LEU A 50 2.03 -8.43 -2.41
CA LEU A 50 0.95 -7.65 -1.81
C LEU A 50 1.04 -6.16 -2.17
N ASN A 51 2.22 -5.56 -2.13
CA ASN A 51 2.41 -4.17 -2.55
C ASN A 51 2.12 -3.97 -4.05
N ILE A 52 2.45 -4.96 -4.90
CA ILE A 52 2.12 -4.92 -6.33
C ILE A 52 0.60 -4.96 -6.52
N ILE A 53 -0.12 -5.83 -5.79
CA ILE A 53 -1.59 -5.88 -5.85
C ILE A 53 -2.19 -4.51 -5.47
N ILE A 54 -1.77 -3.94 -4.33
CA ILE A 54 -2.30 -2.65 -3.88
C ILE A 54 -1.95 -1.54 -4.88
N PHE A 55 -0.75 -1.56 -5.45
CA PHE A 55 -0.34 -0.62 -6.50
C PHE A 55 -1.23 -0.72 -7.74
N VAL A 56 -1.53 -1.93 -8.22
CA VAL A 56 -2.44 -2.15 -9.35
C VAL A 56 -3.84 -1.63 -9.03
N MET A 57 -4.34 -1.93 -7.83
CA MET A 57 -5.67 -1.45 -7.38
C MET A 57 -5.75 0.08 -7.27
N THR A 58 -4.62 0.77 -7.12
CA THR A 58 -4.55 2.24 -7.02
C THR A 58 -4.24 2.94 -8.34
N LEU A 59 -4.07 2.21 -9.45
CA LEU A 59 -3.92 2.79 -10.79
C LEU A 59 -5.05 3.75 -11.24
N PRO A 60 -6.32 3.61 -10.78
CA PRO A 60 -7.35 4.60 -11.10
C PRO A 60 -7.01 6.04 -10.68
N VAL A 61 -6.06 6.24 -9.75
CA VAL A 61 -5.46 7.56 -9.44
C VAL A 61 -5.02 8.30 -10.70
N LEU A 62 -4.58 7.60 -11.74
CA LEU A 62 -4.07 8.22 -12.97
C LEU A 62 -5.15 9.03 -13.71
N PHE A 63 -6.43 8.72 -13.53
CA PHE A 63 -7.54 9.51 -14.09
C PHE A 63 -7.59 10.93 -13.51
N LEU A 64 -7.00 11.17 -12.34
CA LEU A 64 -6.85 12.51 -11.74
C LEU A 64 -5.87 13.42 -12.50
N ALA A 65 -5.32 12.95 -13.62
CA ALA A 65 -4.70 13.82 -14.62
C ALA A 65 -5.72 14.77 -15.26
N ASN A 66 -7.01 14.41 -15.28
CA ASN A 66 -8.09 15.27 -15.75
C ASN A 66 -8.43 16.34 -14.69
N PRO A 67 -8.36 17.65 -15.02
CA PRO A 67 -8.70 18.74 -14.10
C PRO A 67 -10.13 18.66 -13.53
N LEU A 68 -11.09 18.17 -14.32
CA LEU A 68 -12.48 18.02 -13.88
C LEU A 68 -12.59 17.06 -12.68
N TYR A 69 -11.85 15.95 -12.73
CA TYR A 69 -11.81 14.97 -11.64
C TYR A 69 -10.96 15.46 -10.47
N TRP A 70 -9.92 16.26 -10.72
CA TRP A 70 -9.08 16.83 -9.66
C TRP A 70 -9.82 17.89 -8.82
N ASN A 71 -10.64 18.72 -9.46
CA ASN A 71 -11.36 19.80 -8.80
C ASN A 71 -12.60 19.31 -8.05
N ASN A 72 -13.15 18.15 -8.41
CA ASN A 72 -14.27 17.54 -7.72
C ASN A 72 -13.80 16.59 -6.60
N LEU A 73 -13.98 17.00 -5.34
CA LEU A 73 -13.55 16.22 -4.17
C LEU A 73 -14.21 14.84 -4.08
N VAL A 74 -15.50 14.74 -4.44
CA VAL A 74 -16.29 13.49 -4.40
C VAL A 74 -15.74 12.46 -5.38
N ILE A 75 -15.11 12.89 -6.48
CA ILE A 75 -14.46 12.01 -7.45
C ILE A 75 -12.98 11.80 -7.07
N ARG A 76 -12.30 12.86 -6.62
CA ARG A 76 -10.88 12.85 -6.29
C ARG A 76 -10.53 11.83 -5.23
N VAL A 77 -11.25 11.84 -4.10
CA VAL A 77 -10.93 10.99 -2.95
C VAL A 77 -11.12 9.50 -3.27
N PRO A 78 -12.25 9.04 -3.85
CA PRO A 78 -12.40 7.65 -4.24
C PRO A 78 -11.38 7.20 -5.29
N LEU A 79 -11.15 7.99 -6.35
CA LEU A 79 -10.13 7.63 -7.34
C LEU A 79 -8.74 7.49 -6.73
N TYR A 80 -8.45 8.27 -5.67
CA TYR A 80 -7.15 8.22 -5.03
C TYR A 80 -7.01 7.04 -4.06
N PHE A 81 -8.03 6.75 -3.23
CA PHE A 81 -7.91 5.82 -2.10
C PHE A 81 -8.72 4.52 -2.22
N ALA A 82 -9.68 4.41 -3.14
CA ALA A 82 -10.58 3.26 -3.18
C ALA A 82 -9.83 1.92 -3.34
N GLY A 83 -8.75 1.89 -4.12
CA GLY A 83 -7.95 0.68 -4.30
C GLY A 83 -7.35 0.13 -3.01
N SER A 84 -6.68 0.99 -2.23
CA SER A 84 -6.06 0.58 -0.97
C SER A 84 -7.08 0.30 0.13
N ILE A 85 -8.20 1.04 0.15
CA ILE A 85 -9.32 0.76 1.06
C ILE A 85 -9.97 -0.58 0.73
N ALA A 86 -10.26 -0.85 -0.55
CA ALA A 86 -10.84 -2.11 -0.99
C ALA A 86 -9.92 -3.30 -0.65
N PHE A 87 -8.60 -3.14 -0.78
CA PHE A 87 -7.63 -4.14 -0.34
C PHE A 87 -7.74 -4.43 1.16
N MET A 88 -7.82 -3.39 2.00
CA MET A 88 -7.96 -3.56 3.46
C MET A 88 -9.25 -4.27 3.84
N VAL A 89 -10.39 -3.84 3.27
CA VAL A 89 -11.69 -4.46 3.53
C VAL A 89 -11.67 -5.93 3.08
N THR A 90 -11.11 -6.22 1.92
CA THR A 90 -11.02 -7.59 1.40
C THR A 90 -10.14 -8.46 2.30
N SER A 91 -8.96 -7.97 2.67
CA SER A 91 -8.02 -8.68 3.55
C SER A 91 -8.63 -8.97 4.93
N PHE A 92 -9.45 -8.05 5.45
CA PHE A 92 -10.13 -8.24 6.72
C PHE A 92 -11.16 -9.39 6.67
N ASN A 93 -11.93 -9.44 5.59
CA ASN A 93 -13.02 -10.41 5.40
C ASN A 93 -12.55 -11.78 4.88
N MET A 94 -11.35 -11.88 4.30
CA MET A 94 -10.82 -13.15 3.83
C MET A 94 -10.56 -14.14 4.99
N PRO A 95 -10.83 -15.44 4.78
CA PRO A 95 -10.55 -16.50 5.76
C PRO A 95 -9.06 -16.88 5.74
N LEU A 96 -8.18 -15.94 6.09
CA LEU A 96 -6.74 -16.13 6.21
C LEU A 96 -6.35 -16.62 7.60
N GLN A 97 -5.20 -17.29 7.71
CA GLN A 97 -4.62 -17.60 9.02
C GLN A 97 -4.30 -16.30 9.78
N PRO A 98 -4.37 -16.28 11.12
CA PRO A 98 -4.18 -15.05 11.89
C PRO A 98 -2.86 -14.33 11.60
N VAL A 99 -1.77 -15.08 11.43
CA VAL A 99 -0.44 -14.53 11.13
C VAL A 99 -0.43 -13.84 9.76
N GLU A 100 -0.98 -14.49 8.74
CA GLU A 100 -1.07 -13.95 7.38
C GLU A 100 -1.98 -12.72 7.34
N LYS A 101 -3.10 -12.76 8.06
CA LYS A 101 -4.04 -11.63 8.16
C LYS A 101 -3.34 -10.39 8.73
N VAL A 102 -2.50 -10.56 9.75
CA VAL A 102 -1.71 -9.44 10.30
C VAL A 102 -0.75 -8.89 9.26
N VAL A 103 -0.03 -9.74 8.52
CA VAL A 103 0.89 -9.31 7.45
C VAL A 103 0.15 -8.50 6.38
N TYR A 104 -1.00 -8.99 5.92
CA TYR A 104 -1.80 -8.31 4.89
C TYR A 104 -2.30 -6.95 5.37
N LEU A 105 -2.88 -6.89 6.57
CA LEU A 105 -3.39 -5.65 7.14
C LEU A 105 -2.28 -4.65 7.45
N LEU A 106 -1.12 -5.12 7.93
CA LEU A 106 0.03 -4.27 8.20
C LEU A 106 0.57 -3.67 6.89
N THR A 107 0.73 -4.48 5.85
CA THR A 107 1.15 -4.00 4.52
C THR A 107 0.14 -3.00 3.94
N GLY A 108 -1.16 -3.30 4.01
CA GLY A 108 -2.21 -2.38 3.56
C GLY A 108 -2.23 -1.06 4.33
N ALA A 109 -2.08 -1.10 5.65
CA ALA A 109 -2.02 0.08 6.51
C ALA A 109 -0.81 0.97 6.17
N ILE A 110 0.38 0.37 6.01
CA ILE A 110 1.59 1.08 5.61
C ILE A 110 1.39 1.75 4.25
N PHE A 111 0.83 1.03 3.27
CA PHE A 111 0.55 1.60 1.97
C PHE A 111 -0.39 2.81 2.08
N ILE A 112 -1.50 2.70 2.83
CA ILE A 112 -2.44 3.81 3.02
C ILE A 112 -1.75 5.02 3.65
N ILE A 113 -0.93 4.83 4.68
CA ILE A 113 -0.21 5.93 5.34
C ILE A 113 0.72 6.63 4.35
N VAL A 114 1.55 5.89 3.63
CA VAL A 114 2.48 6.45 2.64
C VAL A 114 1.71 7.16 1.52
N HIS A 115 0.64 6.53 1.02
CA HIS A 115 -0.22 7.08 -0.03
C HIS A 115 -0.92 8.38 0.41
N SER A 116 -1.30 8.46 1.68
CA SER A 116 -1.90 9.66 2.30
C SER A 116 -0.90 10.80 2.43
N VAL A 117 0.34 10.50 2.83
CA VAL A 117 1.44 11.49 2.87
C VAL A 117 1.68 12.05 1.47
N PHE A 118 1.78 11.20 0.45
CA PHE A 118 1.95 11.67 -0.93
C PHE A 118 0.72 12.43 -1.45
N TYR A 119 -0.50 12.03 -1.09
CA TYR A 119 -1.70 12.78 -1.42
C TYR A 119 -1.64 14.21 -0.87
N TYR A 120 -1.31 14.35 0.43
CA TYR A 120 -1.17 15.66 1.06
C TYR A 120 -0.13 16.53 0.36
N LEU A 121 1.05 15.98 0.06
CA LEU A 121 2.10 16.69 -0.68
C LEU A 121 1.65 17.10 -2.10
N LEU A 122 0.84 16.27 -2.77
CA LEU A 122 0.30 16.58 -4.09
C LEU A 122 -0.72 17.71 -4.05
N VAL A 123 -1.64 17.69 -3.07
CA VAL A 123 -2.63 18.75 -2.87
C VAL A 123 -1.93 20.06 -2.56
N LYS A 124 -1.00 20.07 -1.59
CA LYS A 124 -0.23 21.27 -1.21
C LYS A 124 0.55 21.88 -2.39
N LYS A 125 1.05 21.07 -3.32
CA LYS A 125 1.76 21.57 -4.50
C LYS A 125 0.85 22.19 -5.57
N ARG A 126 -0.45 21.85 -5.56
CA ARG A 126 -1.43 22.28 -6.56
C ARG A 126 -2.42 23.34 -6.06
N SER A 127 -2.47 23.55 -4.74
CA SER A 127 -3.05 24.73 -4.08
C SER A 127 -2.11 25.91 -4.17
#